data_AF-A0A941RQU0-F1
#
_entry.id   AF-A0A941RQU0-F1
#
_cell.length_a   1.000
_cell.length_b   1.000
_cell.length_c   1.000
_cell.angle_alpha   90.00
_cell.angle_beta   90.00
_cell.angle_gamma   90.00
#
_symmetry.space_group_name_H-M   'P 1'
#
loop_
_entity.id
_entity.type
_entity.pdbx_description
1 polymer ?
#
loop_
_entity_poly.entity_id
_entity_poly.type
_entity_poly.pdbx_seq_one_letter_code
_entity_poly.pdbx_strand_id
1 'polypeptide(L)'
;MERRKDGRWHFDVLAGEKEILARRIGRNELTAISTMHAYVEAQREYAADDHDGKGEQYARRLLSSDGKRDGLFWPSSEGEQESPLGPLVAYARDAGYAMKSGVPTPYHGYVFRILKAQGEHAGGGAREYVIAGRMIGGFALIATPAKYGVSGVMTFIVNQDDQVFQKDLGPDTRAIAADIDAFEPDPSWTQIDDAK
;
A
#
# COMPACT_ATOMS: atom_id res chain seq x y z
N MET A 1 -31.21 1.05 15.43
CA MET A 1 -32.65 0.78 15.21
C MET A 1 -33.39 1.18 16.45
N GLU A 2 -34.47 1.96 16.33
CA GLU A 2 -35.24 2.39 17.49
C GLU A 2 -36.73 2.09 17.25
N ARG A 3 -37.37 1.47 18.23
CA ARG A 3 -38.80 1.14 18.18
C ARG A 3 -39.58 2.36 18.68
N ARG A 4 -40.42 2.95 17.82
CA ARG A 4 -41.31 4.03 18.24
C ARG A 4 -42.40 3.50 19.17
N LYS A 5 -42.93 4.37 20.04
CA LYS A 5 -43.97 4.04 21.04
C LYS A 5 -45.28 3.50 20.42
N ASP A 6 -45.50 3.69 19.11
CA ASP A 6 -46.66 3.18 18.36
C ASP A 6 -46.43 1.81 17.70
N GLY A 7 -45.30 1.14 17.99
CA GLY A 7 -44.99 -0.19 17.48
C GLY A 7 -44.44 -0.23 16.06
N ARG A 8 -44.26 0.92 15.39
CA ARG A 8 -43.64 0.98 14.06
C ARG A 8 -42.12 1.08 14.14
N TRP A 9 -41.44 0.29 13.32
CA TRP A 9 -39.99 0.35 13.14
C TRP A 9 -39.63 1.61 12.33
N HIS A 10 -38.67 2.38 12.82
CA HIS A 10 -38.09 3.50 12.08
C HIS A 10 -36.68 3.14 11.62
N PHE A 11 -36.47 3.20 10.30
CA PHE A 11 -35.17 3.03 9.68
C PHE A 11 -34.65 4.41 9.26
N ASP A 12 -33.54 4.83 9.87
CA ASP A 12 -32.83 6.03 9.44
C ASP A 12 -31.89 5.63 8.30
N VAL A 13 -32.34 5.92 7.08
CA VAL A 13 -31.60 5.61 5.85
C VAL A 13 -30.26 6.35 5.80
N LEU A 14 -30.22 7.60 6.26
CA LEU A 14 -29.01 8.44 6.21
C LEU A 14 -27.95 7.94 7.20
N ALA A 15 -28.36 7.53 8.41
CA ALA A 15 -27.45 6.90 9.37
C ALA A 15 -26.95 5.54 8.84
N GLY A 16 -27.81 4.76 8.18
CA GLY A 16 -27.45 3.48 7.56
C GLY A 16 -26.42 3.61 6.44
N GLU A 17 -26.58 4.61 5.56
CA GLU A 17 -25.63 4.88 4.48
C GLU A 17 -24.24 5.28 5.00
N LYS A 18 -24.19 6.14 6.03
CA LYS A 18 -22.95 6.55 6.69
C LYS A 18 -22.21 5.37 7.32
N GLU A 19 -22.94 4.49 8.01
CA GLU A 19 -22.38 3.30 8.63
C GLU A 19 -21.79 2.33 7.58
N ILE A 20 -22.49 2.10 6.46
CA ILE A 20 -21.99 1.25 5.37
C ILE A 20 -20.72 1.84 4.76
N LEU A 21 -20.69 3.15 4.54
CA LEU A 21 -19.52 3.85 4.01
C LEU A 21 -18.33 3.74 4.97
N ALA A 22 -18.54 4.01 6.27
CA ALA A 22 -17.51 3.91 7.30
C ALA A 22 -16.92 2.49 7.36
N ARG A 23 -17.76 1.45 7.32
CA ARG A 23 -17.30 0.05 7.28
C ARG A 23 -16.49 -0.27 6.03
N ARG A 24 -16.88 0.28 4.87
CA ARG A 24 -16.11 0.09 3.63
C ARG A 24 -14.74 0.76 3.73
N ILE A 25 -14.69 1.99 4.21
CA ILE A 25 -13.45 2.74 4.43
C ILE A 25 -12.53 1.97 5.38
N GLY A 26 -13.03 1.55 6.54
CA GLY A 26 -12.23 0.78 7.51
C GLY A 26 -11.68 -0.53 6.94
N ARG A 27 -12.49 -1.29 6.18
CA ARG A 27 -11.98 -2.51 5.51
C ARG A 27 -10.90 -2.22 4.48
N ASN A 28 -11.06 -1.16 3.69
CA ASN A 28 -10.09 -0.77 2.69
C ASN A 28 -8.77 -0.32 3.35
N GLU A 29 -8.84 0.43 4.45
CA GLU A 29 -7.69 0.87 5.24
C GLU A 29 -6.93 -0.30 5.87
N LEU A 30 -7.64 -1.24 6.50
CA LEU A 30 -7.03 -2.48 7.01
C LEU A 30 -6.35 -3.28 5.89
N THR A 31 -6.99 -3.37 4.73
CA THR A 31 -6.41 -4.04 3.56
C THR A 31 -5.16 -3.32 3.08
N ALA A 32 -5.13 -1.99 3.10
CA ALA A 32 -3.97 -1.19 2.73
C ALA A 32 -2.79 -1.46 3.68
N ILE A 33 -3.03 -1.48 4.99
CA ILE A 33 -2.02 -1.81 6.01
C ILE A 33 -1.49 -3.24 5.80
N SER A 34 -2.35 -4.25 5.65
CA SER A 34 -1.91 -5.62 5.37
C SER A 34 -1.08 -5.70 4.07
N THR A 35 -1.44 -4.93 3.04
CA THR A 35 -0.67 -4.87 1.78
C THR A 35 0.71 -4.25 1.98
N MET A 36 0.86 -3.29 2.91
CA MET A 36 2.15 -2.69 3.24
C MET A 36 3.11 -3.71 3.85
N HIS A 37 2.67 -4.46 4.86
CA HIS A 37 3.49 -5.52 5.45
C HIS A 37 3.88 -6.58 4.41
N ALA A 38 2.91 -6.96 3.58
CA ALA A 38 3.14 -7.95 2.55
C ALA A 38 4.12 -7.46 1.46
N TYR A 39 4.13 -6.15 1.18
CA TYR A 39 5.16 -5.52 0.35
C TYR A 39 6.55 -5.59 0.99
N VAL A 40 6.65 -5.34 2.31
CA VAL A 40 7.93 -5.43 3.04
C VAL A 40 8.49 -6.85 2.97
N GLU A 41 7.65 -7.85 3.20
CA GLU A 41 8.04 -9.26 3.09
C GLU A 41 8.48 -9.62 1.67
N ALA A 42 7.71 -9.20 0.66
CA ALA A 42 8.04 -9.44 -0.74
C ALA A 42 9.37 -8.80 -1.17
N GLN A 43 9.71 -7.62 -0.62
CA GLN A 43 11.01 -6.99 -0.87
C GLN A 43 12.16 -7.74 -0.23
N ARG A 44 11.95 -8.31 0.98
CA ARG A 44 12.96 -9.14 1.66
C ARG A 44 13.22 -10.43 0.88
N GLU A 45 12.16 -11.09 0.42
CA GLU A 45 12.26 -12.27 -0.44
C GLU A 45 12.99 -11.96 -1.75
N TYR A 46 12.61 -10.88 -2.45
CA TYR A 46 13.27 -10.45 -3.68
C TYR A 46 14.78 -10.19 -3.49
N ALA A 47 15.16 -9.60 -2.34
CA ALA A 47 16.57 -9.32 -2.04
C ALA A 47 17.39 -10.58 -1.75
N ALA A 48 16.76 -11.63 -1.19
CA ALA A 48 17.43 -12.89 -0.84
C ALA A 48 17.82 -13.73 -2.06
N ASP A 49 17.15 -13.56 -3.19
CA ASP A 49 17.29 -14.41 -4.37
C ASP A 49 18.38 -13.98 -5.38
N ASP A 50 19.12 -12.88 -5.13
CA ASP A 50 20.15 -12.29 -6.00
C ASP A 50 19.83 -12.41 -7.52
N HIS A 51 18.68 -11.87 -7.91
CA HIS A 51 18.08 -12.10 -9.24
C HIS A 51 18.95 -11.69 -10.45
N ASP A 52 19.99 -10.87 -10.28
CA ASP A 52 20.89 -10.45 -11.36
C ASP A 52 22.37 -10.79 -11.14
N GLY A 53 22.68 -11.54 -10.07
CA GLY A 53 24.04 -11.97 -9.73
C GLY A 53 24.97 -10.82 -9.32
N LYS A 54 24.41 -9.70 -8.86
CA LYS A 54 25.18 -8.50 -8.45
C LYS A 54 25.09 -8.24 -6.95
N GLY A 55 24.56 -9.19 -6.18
CA GLY A 55 24.33 -9.09 -4.75
C GLY A 55 22.96 -8.50 -4.40
N GLU A 56 22.64 -8.53 -3.11
CA GLU A 56 21.35 -8.12 -2.56
C GLU A 56 20.88 -6.75 -3.07
N GLN A 57 19.64 -6.71 -3.55
CA GLN A 57 18.96 -5.49 -3.98
C GLN A 57 17.46 -5.65 -3.89
N TYR A 58 16.76 -4.55 -3.71
CA TYR A 58 15.31 -4.49 -3.65
C TYR A 58 14.70 -4.23 -5.03
N ALA A 59 13.47 -4.68 -5.21
CA ALA A 59 12.69 -4.44 -6.41
C ALA A 59 12.29 -2.97 -6.51
N ARG A 60 12.48 -2.39 -7.70
CA ARG A 60 12.11 -0.97 -7.97
C ARG A 60 10.69 -0.82 -8.51
N ARG A 61 9.98 -1.92 -8.67
CA ARG A 61 8.66 -2.00 -9.30
C ARG A 61 7.79 -3.01 -8.56
N LEU A 62 6.51 -2.70 -8.43
CA LEU A 62 5.53 -3.67 -7.97
C LEU A 62 5.26 -4.72 -9.05
N LEU A 63 5.19 -4.29 -10.30
CA LEU A 63 4.98 -5.16 -11.46
C LEU A 63 6.28 -5.29 -12.26
N SER A 64 6.66 -6.52 -12.58
CA SER A 64 7.78 -6.75 -13.49
C SER A 64 7.47 -6.29 -14.90
N SER A 65 8.51 -5.90 -15.63
CA SER A 65 8.44 -5.66 -17.06
C SER A 65 8.11 -6.95 -17.80
N ASP A 66 7.52 -6.84 -18.99
CA ASP A 66 7.13 -8.00 -19.80
C ASP A 66 8.30 -8.98 -20.01
N GLY A 67 8.08 -10.24 -19.68
CA GLY A 67 9.08 -11.31 -19.73
C GLY A 67 10.27 -11.19 -18.75
N LYS A 68 10.23 -10.26 -17.79
CA LYS A 68 11.30 -10.06 -16.78
C LYS A 68 10.80 -10.37 -15.37
N ARG A 69 11.77 -10.48 -14.44
CA ARG A 69 11.57 -10.61 -12.98
C ARG A 69 12.24 -9.44 -12.26
N ASP A 70 11.98 -8.22 -12.73
CA ASP A 70 12.59 -6.97 -12.22
C ASP A 70 11.63 -6.16 -11.32
N GLY A 71 10.54 -6.79 -10.89
CA GLY A 71 9.55 -6.26 -9.95
C GLY A 71 9.01 -7.38 -9.05
N LEU A 72 8.19 -7.02 -8.07
CA LEU A 72 7.71 -7.96 -7.05
C LEU A 72 6.62 -8.94 -7.52
N PHE A 73 6.00 -8.68 -8.67
CA PHE A 73 5.04 -9.57 -9.31
C PHE A 73 5.44 -9.90 -10.74
N TRP A 74 5.28 -11.16 -11.12
CA TRP A 74 5.28 -11.64 -12.49
C TRP A 74 4.32 -12.83 -12.60
N PRO A 75 3.66 -13.05 -13.77
CA PRO A 75 2.93 -14.28 -13.99
C PRO A 75 3.90 -15.46 -14.01
N SER A 76 3.60 -16.52 -13.25
CA SER A 76 4.33 -17.79 -13.25
C SER A 76 3.42 -18.94 -13.67
N SER A 77 3.99 -19.91 -14.40
CA SER A 77 3.33 -21.18 -14.70
C SER A 77 3.66 -22.25 -13.64
N GLU A 78 2.91 -23.35 -13.65
CA GLU A 78 3.14 -24.49 -12.73
C GLU A 78 4.59 -25.01 -12.85
N GLY A 79 5.30 -25.05 -11.72
CA GLY A 79 6.71 -25.44 -11.64
C GLY A 79 7.72 -24.32 -11.87
N GLU A 80 7.28 -23.10 -12.22
CA GLU A 80 8.14 -21.92 -12.22
C GLU A 80 8.17 -21.26 -10.84
N GLN A 81 9.28 -20.57 -10.54
CA GLN A 81 9.39 -19.77 -9.33
C GLN A 81 8.29 -18.71 -9.27
N GLU A 82 7.52 -18.75 -8.19
CA GLU A 82 6.47 -17.78 -7.91
C GLU A 82 7.06 -16.40 -7.65
N SER A 83 6.30 -15.35 -7.98
CA SER A 83 6.69 -13.99 -7.62
C SER A 83 6.42 -13.71 -6.14
N PRO A 84 7.23 -12.89 -5.46
CA PRO A 84 7.02 -12.56 -4.04
C PRO A 84 5.64 -11.98 -3.69
N LEU A 85 5.03 -11.19 -4.59
CA LEU A 85 3.63 -10.72 -4.44
C LEU A 85 2.58 -11.65 -5.06
N GLY A 86 2.99 -12.78 -5.64
CA GLY A 86 2.14 -13.73 -6.36
C GLY A 86 0.92 -14.18 -5.56
N PRO A 87 1.09 -14.63 -4.30
CA PRO A 87 -0.03 -15.01 -3.44
C PRO A 87 -1.04 -13.87 -3.18
N LEU A 88 -0.57 -12.62 -3.08
CA LEU A 88 -1.42 -11.45 -2.82
C LEU A 88 -2.17 -11.00 -4.07
N VAL A 89 -1.52 -11.08 -5.24
CA VAL A 89 -2.15 -10.73 -6.52
C VAL A 89 -3.11 -11.83 -6.98
N ALA A 90 -2.90 -13.10 -6.63
CA ALA A 90 -3.88 -14.16 -6.84
C ALA A 90 -5.20 -13.84 -6.12
N TYR A 91 -5.12 -13.38 -4.87
CA TYR A 91 -6.26 -12.86 -4.11
C TYR A 91 -6.92 -11.65 -4.81
N ALA A 92 -6.10 -10.77 -5.41
CA ALA A 92 -6.56 -9.64 -6.20
C ALA A 92 -7.28 -10.06 -7.51
N ARG A 93 -6.92 -11.18 -8.15
CA ARG A 93 -7.59 -11.61 -9.39
C ARG A 93 -8.99 -12.15 -9.13
N ASP A 94 -9.18 -12.92 -8.06
CA ASP A 94 -10.48 -13.47 -7.66
C ASP A 94 -11.50 -12.37 -7.27
N ALA A 95 -11.00 -11.21 -6.86
CA ALA A 95 -11.82 -10.03 -6.53
C ALA A 95 -12.11 -9.12 -7.75
N GLY A 96 -11.77 -9.51 -8.99
CA GLY A 96 -12.24 -8.87 -10.23
C GLY A 96 -11.36 -7.74 -10.80
N TYR A 97 -10.06 -7.73 -10.49
CA TYR A 97 -9.17 -6.64 -10.90
C TYR A 97 -8.55 -6.87 -12.28
N ALA A 98 -8.62 -5.84 -13.14
CA ALA A 98 -7.91 -5.77 -14.41
C ALA A 98 -6.98 -4.54 -14.42
N MET A 99 -5.68 -4.77 -14.65
CA MET A 99 -4.70 -3.70 -14.85
C MET A 99 -4.87 -3.10 -16.26
N LYS A 100 -5.20 -1.81 -16.36
CA LYS A 100 -5.16 -1.05 -17.62
C LYS A 100 -4.09 0.05 -17.57
N SER A 101 -3.19 0.02 -18.55
CA SER A 101 -2.54 1.18 -19.21
C SER A 101 -1.95 2.29 -18.31
N GLY A 102 -0.91 1.99 -17.53
CA GLY A 102 -0.01 3.01 -16.97
C GLY A 102 -0.59 3.94 -15.90
N VAL A 103 -1.87 3.78 -15.55
CA VAL A 103 -2.51 4.45 -14.41
C VAL A 103 -2.46 3.49 -13.22
N PRO A 104 -2.00 3.92 -12.03
CA PRO A 104 -2.08 3.09 -10.84
C PRO A 104 -3.54 2.69 -10.61
N THR A 105 -3.83 1.40 -10.80
CA THR A 105 -5.18 0.88 -10.58
C THR A 105 -5.36 0.70 -9.08
N PRO A 106 -6.39 1.29 -8.46
CA PRO A 106 -6.59 1.13 -7.03
C PRO A 106 -6.77 -0.35 -6.66
N TYR A 107 -6.03 -0.83 -5.66
CA TYR A 107 -6.21 -2.11 -5.01
C TYR A 107 -7.01 -1.88 -3.71
N HIS A 108 -8.20 -2.46 -3.63
CA HIS A 108 -9.17 -2.24 -2.54
C HIS A 108 -9.39 -0.75 -2.21
N GLY A 109 -9.41 0.10 -3.23
CA GLY A 109 -9.62 1.54 -3.05
C GLY A 109 -8.39 2.35 -2.66
N TYR A 110 -7.19 1.74 -2.70
CA TYR A 110 -5.92 2.39 -2.43
C TYR A 110 -4.95 2.30 -3.61
N VAL A 111 -4.21 3.37 -3.84
CA VAL A 111 -3.15 3.45 -4.85
C VAL A 111 -1.81 3.38 -4.13
N PHE A 112 -0.93 2.49 -4.58
CA PHE A 112 0.37 2.25 -3.99
C PHE A 112 1.48 2.77 -4.89
N ARG A 113 2.51 3.37 -4.30
CA ARG A 113 3.68 3.87 -5.02
C ARG A 113 4.94 3.66 -4.19
N ILE A 114 6.00 3.20 -4.84
CA ILE A 114 7.31 3.03 -4.20
C ILE A 114 7.97 4.40 -4.02
N LEU A 115 8.45 4.66 -2.82
CA LEU A 115 9.30 5.80 -2.49
C LEU A 115 10.76 5.38 -2.60
N LYS A 116 11.59 6.25 -3.17
CA LYS A 116 12.99 5.92 -3.53
C LYS A 116 14.02 6.60 -2.64
N ALA A 117 13.57 7.19 -1.55
CA ALA A 117 14.40 7.85 -0.56
C ALA A 117 13.69 7.85 0.80
N GLN A 118 14.43 8.21 1.84
CA GLN A 118 13.91 8.63 3.14
C GLN A 118 14.45 10.00 3.50
N GLY A 119 13.69 10.72 4.33
CA GLY A 119 14.03 12.03 4.88
C GLY A 119 14.67 11.97 6.27
N GLU A 120 14.75 13.12 6.91
CA GLU A 120 15.55 13.32 8.15
C GLU A 120 14.91 12.71 9.40
N HIS A 121 13.58 12.58 9.44
CA HIS A 121 12.88 12.00 10.60
C HIS A 121 12.79 10.48 10.51
N ALA A 122 13.27 9.88 9.41
CA ALA A 122 13.39 8.44 9.30
C ALA A 122 14.59 7.91 10.11
N GLY A 123 14.47 6.69 10.64
CA GLY A 123 15.60 5.99 11.24
C GLY A 123 16.79 5.91 10.27
N GLY A 124 17.95 6.40 10.69
CA GLY A 124 19.16 6.47 9.85
C GLY A 124 19.31 7.73 8.99
N GLY A 125 18.41 8.72 9.12
CA GLY A 125 18.52 10.04 8.48
C GLY A 125 18.23 10.04 6.97
N ALA A 126 18.37 11.20 6.34
CA ALA A 126 18.04 11.33 4.93
C ALA A 126 19.01 10.57 4.02
N ARG A 127 18.46 9.79 3.08
CA ARG A 127 19.25 9.09 2.05
C ARG A 127 18.40 8.65 0.86
N GLU A 128 19.06 8.52 -0.28
CA GLU A 128 18.50 7.85 -1.45
C GLU A 128 18.60 6.33 -1.33
N TYR A 129 17.60 5.63 -1.86
CA TYR A 129 17.58 4.18 -1.90
C TYR A 129 18.19 3.62 -3.18
N VAL A 130 18.20 4.41 -4.25
CA VAL A 130 18.69 3.98 -5.58
C VAL A 130 20.09 4.51 -5.83
N ILE A 131 21.09 3.64 -5.77
CA ILE A 131 22.50 3.98 -5.98
C ILE A 131 22.98 3.27 -7.25
N ALA A 132 23.57 4.00 -8.18
CA ALA A 132 24.03 3.47 -9.48
C ALA A 132 22.94 2.66 -10.23
N GLY A 133 21.68 3.08 -10.11
CA GLY A 133 20.55 2.41 -10.76
C GLY A 133 20.07 1.13 -10.08
N ARG A 134 20.58 0.79 -8.88
CA ARG A 134 20.17 -0.37 -8.08
C ARG A 134 19.56 0.11 -6.76
N MET A 135 18.47 -0.51 -6.32
CA MET A 135 17.83 -0.13 -5.06
C MET A 135 18.45 -0.95 -3.93
N ILE A 136 19.50 -0.39 -3.31
CA ILE A 136 20.31 -1.05 -2.27
C ILE A 136 20.34 -0.26 -0.96
N GLY A 137 19.88 0.99 -0.97
CA GLY A 137 19.85 1.85 0.20
C GLY A 137 18.60 1.67 1.08
N GLY A 138 17.76 0.68 0.81
CA GLY A 138 16.46 0.47 1.48
C GLY A 138 15.29 0.57 0.52
N PHE A 139 14.08 0.62 1.07
CA PHE A 139 12.86 0.76 0.29
C PHE A 139 11.75 1.32 1.17
N ALA A 140 10.79 1.99 0.54
CA ALA A 140 9.58 2.44 1.20
C ALA A 140 8.39 2.45 0.24
N LEU A 141 7.19 2.53 0.79
CA LEU A 141 5.94 2.54 0.04
C LEU A 141 4.99 3.58 0.65
N ILE A 142 4.25 4.28 -0.21
CA ILE A 142 3.10 5.09 0.18
C ILE A 142 1.82 4.46 -0.36
N ALA A 143 0.76 4.46 0.44
CA ALA A 143 -0.59 4.12 0.00
C ALA A 143 -1.55 5.29 0.23
N THR A 144 -2.25 5.68 -0.83
CA THR A 144 -3.19 6.81 -0.82
C THR A 144 -4.58 6.34 -1.21
N PRO A 145 -5.65 6.86 -0.59
CA PRO A 145 -7.00 6.52 -1.00
C PRO A 145 -7.24 7.01 -2.43
N ALA A 146 -7.78 6.14 -3.28
CA ALA A 146 -8.17 6.48 -4.65
C ALA A 146 -9.18 7.64 -4.70
N LYS A 147 -10.04 7.74 -3.68
CA LYS A 147 -10.96 8.85 -3.46
C LYS A 147 -11.13 9.10 -1.97
N TYR A 148 -10.63 10.25 -1.52
CA TYR A 148 -10.76 10.70 -0.13
C TYR A 148 -12.22 10.71 0.34
N GLY A 149 -12.45 10.24 1.56
CA GLY A 149 -13.78 10.15 2.19
C GLY A 149 -14.71 9.12 1.54
N VAL A 150 -14.26 8.35 0.54
CA VAL A 150 -15.06 7.34 -0.15
C VAL A 150 -14.39 5.98 -0.15
N SER A 151 -13.14 5.90 -0.61
CA SER A 151 -12.36 4.68 -0.61
C SER A 151 -11.47 4.56 0.62
N GLY A 152 -11.14 5.69 1.24
CA GLY A 152 -10.33 5.79 2.44
C GLY A 152 -10.18 7.24 2.88
N VAL A 153 -9.67 7.47 4.08
CA VAL A 153 -9.34 8.78 4.63
C VAL A 153 -7.84 8.89 4.87
N MET A 154 -7.25 7.86 5.46
CA MET A 154 -5.84 7.87 5.84
C MET A 154 -4.92 7.66 4.63
N THR A 155 -3.79 8.36 4.62
CA THR A 155 -2.63 8.02 3.81
C THR A 155 -1.64 7.26 4.68
N PHE A 156 -1.01 6.24 4.13
CA PHE A 156 -0.07 5.39 4.86
C PHE A 156 1.32 5.45 4.23
N ILE A 157 2.36 5.29 5.04
CA ILE A 157 3.73 5.06 4.59
C ILE A 157 4.37 3.92 5.39
N VAL A 158 5.25 3.14 4.77
CA VAL A 158 6.04 2.07 5.41
C VAL A 158 7.46 2.06 4.83
N ASN A 159 8.45 1.66 5.62
CA ASN A 159 9.82 1.43 5.18
C ASN A 159 10.28 -0.03 5.44
N GLN A 160 11.55 -0.32 5.21
CA GLN A 160 12.13 -1.66 5.42
C GLN A 160 12.02 -2.21 6.85
N ASP A 161 11.79 -1.35 7.85
CA ASP A 161 11.67 -1.72 9.26
C ASP A 161 10.26 -2.24 9.60
N ASP A 162 9.37 -2.30 8.60
CA ASP A 162 7.99 -2.77 8.72
C ASP A 162 7.12 -1.91 9.65
N GLN A 163 7.48 -0.63 9.80
CA GLN A 163 6.73 0.33 10.61
C GLN A 163 5.79 1.13 9.72
N VAL A 164 4.49 0.92 9.90
CA VAL A 164 3.45 1.66 9.18
C VAL A 164 3.09 2.93 9.93
N PHE A 165 3.11 4.05 9.22
CA PHE A 165 2.62 5.34 9.70
C PHE A 165 1.40 5.77 8.92
N GLN A 166 0.50 6.51 9.56
CA GLN A 166 -0.70 7.07 8.96
C GLN A 166 -0.80 8.58 9.17
N LYS A 167 -1.46 9.25 8.22
CA LYS A 167 -1.81 10.66 8.28
C LYS A 167 -3.04 10.96 7.42
N ASP A 168 -3.99 11.71 7.97
CA ASP A 168 -5.07 12.30 7.19
C ASP A 168 -4.54 13.56 6.49
N LEU A 169 -4.43 13.52 5.16
CA LEU A 169 -3.99 14.66 4.34
C LEU A 169 -5.17 15.54 3.88
N GLY A 170 -6.39 15.22 4.29
CA GLY A 170 -7.60 15.96 3.97
C GLY A 170 -8.12 15.73 2.55
N PRO A 171 -9.08 16.56 2.10
CA PRO A 171 -9.70 16.45 0.78
C PRO A 171 -8.70 16.48 -0.40
N ASP A 172 -7.55 17.13 -0.22
CA ASP A 172 -6.50 17.27 -1.23
C ASP A 172 -5.45 16.15 -1.18
N THR A 173 -5.72 15.06 -0.46
CA THR A 173 -4.82 13.90 -0.28
C THR A 173 -4.13 13.48 -1.58
N ARG A 174 -4.86 13.42 -2.71
CA ARG A 174 -4.29 13.00 -3.99
C ARG A 174 -3.20 13.94 -4.51
N ALA A 175 -3.38 15.25 -4.34
CA ALA A 175 -2.41 16.24 -4.78
C ALA A 175 -1.20 16.24 -3.84
N ILE A 176 -1.44 16.34 -2.52
CA ILE A 176 -0.37 16.36 -1.52
C ILE A 176 0.49 15.09 -1.61
N ALA A 177 -0.14 13.92 -1.71
CA ALA A 177 0.59 12.67 -1.80
C ALA A 177 1.27 12.42 -3.14
N ALA A 178 0.99 13.20 -4.18
CA ALA A 178 1.77 13.16 -5.43
C ALA A 178 3.16 13.79 -5.23
N ASP A 179 3.26 14.78 -4.34
CA ASP A 179 4.49 15.51 -4.03
C ASP A 179 5.35 14.83 -2.95
N ILE A 180 4.83 13.78 -2.28
CA ILE A 180 5.61 12.98 -1.33
C ILE A 180 6.52 12.02 -2.11
N ASP A 181 7.82 12.27 -2.10
CA ASP A 181 8.85 11.51 -2.82
C ASP A 181 9.75 10.66 -1.92
N ALA A 182 9.74 10.92 -0.61
CA ALA A 182 10.54 10.22 0.40
C ALA A 182 9.70 9.74 1.59
N PHE A 183 10.16 8.68 2.25
CA PHE A 183 9.65 8.23 3.54
C PHE A 183 10.10 9.22 4.63
N GLU A 184 9.17 10.01 5.14
CA GLU A 184 9.43 11.11 6.08
C GLU A 184 8.36 11.10 7.18
N PRO A 185 8.51 10.23 8.21
CA PRO A 185 7.57 10.15 9.33
C PRO A 185 7.84 11.29 10.33
N ASP A 186 7.67 12.53 9.88
CA ASP A 186 7.77 13.71 10.74
C ASP A 186 6.73 13.65 11.90
N PRO A 187 6.82 14.52 12.93
CA PRO A 187 5.94 14.46 14.10
C PRO A 187 4.43 14.57 13.84
N SER A 188 4.00 14.91 12.64
CA SER A 188 2.59 14.92 12.24
C SER A 188 2.08 13.56 11.72
N TRP A 189 2.96 12.59 11.51
CA TRP A 189 2.61 11.20 11.23
C TRP A 189 2.39 10.42 12.52
N THR A 190 1.41 9.52 12.51
CA THR A 190 1.13 8.64 13.66
C THR A 190 1.52 7.21 13.28
N GLN A 191 2.39 6.58 14.08
CA GLN A 191 2.69 5.16 13.91
C GLN A 191 1.45 4.33 14.24
N ILE A 192 1.17 3.31 13.43
CA ILE A 192 0.14 2.32 13.73
C ILE A 192 0.75 1.28 14.66
N ASP A 193 0.15 1.13 15.83
CA ASP A 193 0.43 0.01 16.72
C ASP A 193 -0.40 -1.18 16.26
N ASP A 194 0.23 -2.17 15.64
CA ASP A 194 -0.39 -3.47 15.42
C ASP A 194 -0.56 -4.14 16.79
N ALA A 195 -1.72 -3.96 17.41
CA ALA A 195 -2.08 -4.71 18.59
C ALA A 195 -2.07 -6.21 18.24
N LYS A 196 -1.05 -6.91 18.76
CA LYS A 196 -0.88 -8.36 18.66
C LYS A 196 -2.10 -9.15 19.12
#